data_AF-A0A1V8V6E0-F1
#
_entry.id   AF-A0A1V8V6E0-F1
#
_cell.length_a   1.000
_cell.length_b   1.000
_cell.length_c   1.000
_cell.angle_alpha   90.00
_cell.angle_beta   90.00
_cell.angle_gamma   90.00
#
_symmetry.space_group_name_H-M   'P 1'
#
loop_
_entity.id
_entity.type
_entity.pdbx_description
1 polymer ?
#
loop_
_entity_poly.entity_id
_entity_poly.type
_entity_poly.pdbx_seq_one_letter_code
_entity_poly.pdbx_strand_id
1 'polypeptide(L)' 'KDGLGFQIFNATNDTITTKETTKDFLAKNAPGTKITREMGEYEAPLSNRKIREVLGFKDVHDWRKYYKV' A
#
# COMPACT_ATOMS: atom_id res chain seq x y z
N LYS A 1 13.86 18.36 -18.08
CA LYS A 1 13.98 17.68 -16.78
C LYS A 1 13.02 18.38 -15.82
N ASP A 2 12.18 17.61 -15.17
CA ASP A 2 11.03 17.93 -14.32
C ASP A 2 11.45 18.37 -12.90
N GLY A 3 12.73 18.75 -12.70
CA GLY A 3 13.24 19.29 -11.44
C GLY A 3 13.36 18.31 -10.27
N LEU A 4 12.89 17.07 -10.42
CA LEU A 4 12.71 16.10 -9.33
C LEU A 4 14.01 15.61 -8.66
N GLY A 5 15.13 15.63 -9.38
CA GLY A 5 16.40 15.07 -8.90
C GLY A 5 16.36 13.55 -8.72
N PHE A 6 17.25 12.98 -7.90
CA PHE A 6 17.23 11.56 -7.54
C PHE A 6 16.23 11.31 -6.42
N GLN A 7 15.38 10.29 -6.58
CA GLN A 7 14.35 9.91 -5.62
C GLN A 7 14.17 8.39 -5.61
N ILE A 8 13.91 7.82 -4.43
CA ILE A 8 13.50 6.42 -4.27
C ILE A 8 11.97 6.36 -4.12
N PHE A 9 11.35 5.38 -4.76
CA PHE A 9 9.91 5.14 -4.78
C PHE A 9 9.59 3.65 -4.62
N ASN A 10 8.52 3.34 -3.88
CA ASN A 10 7.95 1.99 -3.82
C ASN A 10 6.85 1.85 -4.89
N ALA A 11 7.06 1.01 -5.90
CA ALA A 11 6.07 0.73 -6.94
C ALA A 11 5.32 -0.57 -6.61
N THR A 12 4.41 -0.50 -5.65
CA THR A 12 3.59 -1.63 -5.17
C THR A 12 2.09 -1.30 -5.25
N ASN A 13 1.22 -2.30 -5.09
CA ASN A 13 -0.23 -2.09 -5.04
C ASN A 13 -0.67 -1.24 -3.83
N ASP A 14 -1.80 -0.53 -3.99
CA ASP A 14 -2.42 0.27 -2.92
C ASP A 14 -3.01 -0.60 -1.81
N THR A 15 -3.48 -1.81 -2.16
CA THR A 15 -4.23 -2.68 -1.23
C THR A 15 -3.44 -3.89 -0.76
N ILE A 16 -3.70 -4.34 0.47
CA ILE A 16 -3.17 -5.57 1.05
C ILE A 16 -3.65 -6.82 0.27
N THR A 17 -2.75 -7.82 0.18
CA THR A 17 -2.96 -9.09 -0.54
C THR A 17 -3.67 -10.15 0.32
N THR A 18 -4.58 -9.72 1.20
CA THR A 18 -5.32 -10.60 2.11
C THR A 18 -6.82 -10.26 2.07
N LYS A 19 -7.64 -11.20 2.55
CA LYS A 19 -9.09 -10.97 2.69
C LYS A 19 -9.45 -10.18 3.95
N GLU A 20 -8.62 -10.25 4.99
CA GLU A 20 -8.76 -9.51 6.24
C GLU A 20 -8.44 -8.01 6.02
N THR A 21 -8.99 -7.13 6.87
CA THR A 21 -8.58 -5.72 6.88
C THR A 21 -7.11 -5.62 7.29
N THR A 22 -6.45 -4.53 6.90
CA THR A 22 -5.02 -4.34 7.20
C THR A 22 -4.76 -4.30 8.70
N LYS A 23 -5.65 -3.66 9.48
CA LYS A 23 -5.52 -3.55 10.93
C LYS A 23 -5.61 -4.91 11.62
N ASP A 24 -6.59 -5.73 11.23
CA ASP A 24 -6.79 -7.07 11.80
C ASP A 24 -5.62 -7.98 11.44
N PHE A 25 -5.18 -7.93 10.18
CA PHE A 25 -4.02 -8.70 9.72
C PHE A 25 -2.75 -8.35 10.50
N LEU A 26 -2.47 -7.05 10.69
CA LEU A 26 -1.29 -6.61 11.44
C LEU A 26 -1.38 -6.95 12.94
N ALA A 27 -2.56 -6.81 13.55
CA ALA A 27 -2.75 -7.19 14.95
C ALA A 27 -2.47 -8.68 15.20
N LYS A 28 -2.86 -9.55 14.25
CA LYS A 28 -2.65 -11.00 14.33
C LYS A 28 -1.23 -11.43 13.99
N ASN A 29 -0.65 -10.89 12.91
CA ASN A 29 0.59 -11.41 12.33
C ASN A 29 1.82 -10.59 12.68
N ALA A 30 1.64 -9.31 13.07
CA ALA A 30 2.73 -8.39 13.38
C ALA A 30 2.38 -7.41 14.52
N PRO A 31 1.96 -7.90 15.70
CA PRO A 31 1.37 -7.08 16.77
C PRO A 31 2.28 -5.98 17.31
N GLY A 32 3.61 -6.14 17.21
CA GLY A 32 4.58 -5.12 17.62
C GLY A 32 4.79 -3.99 16.62
N THR A 33 4.12 -4.03 15.46
CA THR A 33 4.28 -3.01 14.42
C THR A 33 3.71 -1.68 14.89
N LYS A 34 4.57 -0.67 15.03
CA LYS A 34 4.15 0.69 15.33
C LYS A 34 3.37 1.28 14.15
N ILE A 35 2.10 1.58 14.37
CA ILE A 35 1.26 2.32 13.43
C ILE A 35 1.48 3.82 13.64
N THR A 36 2.00 4.52 12.64
CA THR A 36 2.40 5.94 12.74
C THR A 36 1.34 6.92 12.24
N ARG A 37 0.27 6.41 11.61
CA ARG A 37 -0.90 7.16 11.15
C ARG A 37 -2.09 6.23 10.99
N GLU A 38 -3.28 6.80 10.88
CA GLU A 38 -4.45 6.04 10.43
C GLU A 38 -4.20 5.46 9.02
N MET A 39 -4.53 4.19 8.84
CA MET A 39 -4.39 3.44 7.59
C MET A 39 -5.77 3.23 6.97
N GLY A 40 -5.85 3.23 5.64
CA GLY A 40 -7.08 2.79 4.96
C GLY A 40 -7.41 1.33 5.30
N GLU A 41 -8.70 0.98 5.25
CA GLU A 41 -9.21 -0.34 5.67
C GLU A 41 -8.45 -1.53 5.04
N TYR A 42 -8.15 -1.43 3.74
CA TYR A 42 -7.37 -2.44 2.99
C TYR A 42 -6.02 -1.90 2.51
N GLU A 43 -5.52 -0.80 3.07
CA GLU A 43 -4.25 -0.20 2.64
C GLU A 43 -3.08 -1.17 2.85
N ALA A 44 -2.21 -1.38 1.86
CA ALA A 44 -1.06 -2.25 2.02
C ALA A 44 -0.13 -1.76 3.15
N PRO A 45 0.41 -2.65 4.01
CA PRO A 45 1.40 -2.27 5.03
C PRO A 45 2.67 -1.62 4.45
N LEU A 46 3.05 -1.98 3.21
CA LEU A 46 4.12 -1.31 2.49
C LEU A 46 3.58 -0.08 1.76
N SER A 47 3.96 1.10 2.24
CA SER A 47 3.45 2.36 1.68
C SER A 47 4.07 2.67 0.31
N ASN A 48 3.21 2.89 -0.68
CA ASN A 48 3.53 3.48 -1.98
C ASN A 48 3.10 4.96 -2.08
N ARG A 49 2.73 5.60 -0.96
CA ARG A 49 2.11 6.94 -0.96
C ARG A 49 2.93 7.98 -1.74
N LYS A 50 4.25 7.96 -1.59
CA LYS A 50 5.16 8.88 -2.28
C LYS A 50 5.06 8.79 -3.80
N ILE A 51 5.00 7.58 -4.38
CA ILE A 51 4.96 7.44 -5.84
C ILE A 51 3.61 7.91 -6.41
N ARG A 52 2.52 7.73 -5.65
CA ARG A 52 1.19 8.20 -6.02
C ARG A 52 1.10 9.73 -5.99
N GLU A 53 1.55 10.33 -4.89
CA GLU A 53 1.47 11.78 -4.69
C GLU A 53 2.40 12.56 -5.63
N VAL A 54 3.60 12.02 -5.89
CA VAL A 54 4.64 12.74 -6.67
C VAL A 54 4.54 12.45 -8.17
N LEU A 55 4.32 11.18 -8.56
CA LEU A 55 4.35 10.76 -9.96
C LEU A 55 2.97 10.41 -10.52
N GLY A 56 1.90 10.50 -9.72
CA GLY A 56 0.57 10.08 -10.14
C GLY A 56 0.47 8.58 -10.41
N PHE A 57 1.39 7.77 -9.87
CA PHE A 57 1.35 6.32 -10.03
C PHE A 57 0.04 5.76 -9.51
N LYS A 58 -0.51 4.78 -10.23
CA LYS A 58 -1.73 4.07 -9.86
C LYS A 58 -1.58 2.62 -10.27
N ASP A 59 -1.75 1.70 -9.32
CA ASP A 59 -1.81 0.29 -9.67
C ASP A 59 -3.12 -0.02 -10.40
N VAL A 60 -3.02 -0.82 -11.46
CA VAL A 60 -4.18 -1.21 -12.28
C VAL A 60 -4.59 -2.66 -12.04
N HIS A 61 -3.73 -3.45 -11.40
CA HIS A 61 -3.87 -4.89 -11.18
C HIS A 61 -4.15 -5.25 -9.72
N ASP A 62 -5.29 -4.80 -9.18
CA ASP A 62 -5.78 -5.31 -7.88
C ASP A 62 -6.15 -6.79 -8.05
N TRP A 63 -5.58 -7.66 -7.20
CA TRP A 63 -5.81 -9.10 -7.23
C TRP A 63 -7.29 -9.47 -7.11
N ARG A 64 -8.09 -8.65 -6.40
CA ARG A 64 -9.54 -8.86 -6.23
C ARG A 64 -10.31 -8.78 -7.55
N LYS A 65 -9.73 -8.17 -8.58
CA LYS A 65 -10.30 -8.15 -9.95
C LYS A 65 -10.17 -9.51 -10.64
N TYR A 66 -9.11 -10.26 -10.33
CA TYR A 66 -8.75 -11.48 -11.04
C TYR A 66 -9.14 -12.75 -10.29
N TYR A 67 -9.17 -12.68 -8.96
CA TYR A 67 -9.48 -13.83 -8.11
C TYR A 67 -10.75 -13.55 -7.32
N LYS A 68 -11.85 -14.14 -7.77
CA LYS A 68 -13.14 -14.16 -7.07
C LYS A 68 -13.26 -15.52 -6.39
N VAL A 69 -13.38 -15.51 -5.07
CA VAL A 69 -13.70 -16.70 -4.26
C VAL A 69 -15.21 -16.80 -4.12
#